data_AF-A0A2U1J6E1-F1
#
_entry.id   AF-A0A2U1J6E1-F1
#
_cell.length_a   1.000
_cell.length_b   1.000
_cell.length_c   1.000
_cell.angle_alpha   90.00
_cell.angle_beta   90.00
_cell.angle_gamma   90.00
#
_symmetry.space_group_name_H-M   'P 1'
#
loop_
_entity.id
_entity.type
_entity.pdbx_description
1 polymer ?
#
loop_
_entity_poly.entity_id
_entity_poly.type
_entity_poly.pdbx_seq_one_letter_code
_entity_poly.pdbx_strand_id
1 'polypeptide(L)'
;MRSLISTGHHSFNFEMVYDEYKSMAGRYLVASSTSGGAVKLYKKAVALKAFEYLLQVELVRFSGSSGSLSAGSIPGYDTVGSTGGGRKKNFSLNMSSGMKEFQMVNLLVDPDQIVSAATERRDLPAVLRRWFCE
;
A
#
# COMPACT_ATOMS: atom_id res chain seq x y z
N MET A 1 5.34 0.04 -8.32
CA MET A 1 4.48 -1.16 -8.29
C MET A 1 4.21 -1.74 -9.67
N ARG A 2 4.40 -0.99 -10.77
CA ARG A 2 4.06 -1.48 -12.11
C ARG A 2 4.89 -2.70 -12.50
N SER A 3 6.19 -2.71 -12.18
CA SER A 3 7.04 -3.88 -12.46
C SER A 3 6.64 -5.08 -11.59
N LEU A 4 6.36 -4.85 -10.30
CA LEU A 4 5.95 -5.91 -9.38
C LEU A 4 4.64 -6.58 -9.79
N ILE A 5 3.67 -5.78 -10.25
CA ILE A 5 2.39 -6.26 -10.77
C ILE A 5 2.60 -7.00 -12.10
N SER A 6 3.41 -6.44 -13.00
CA SER A 6 3.70 -7.04 -14.31
C SER A 6 4.42 -8.39 -14.22
N THR A 7 5.20 -8.63 -13.17
CA THR A 7 5.89 -9.91 -12.96
C THR A 7 5.00 -10.97 -12.30
N GLY A 8 3.71 -10.68 -12.10
CA GLY A 8 2.74 -11.61 -11.50
C GLY A 8 2.84 -11.72 -9.98
N HIS A 9 3.51 -10.78 -9.30
CA HIS A 9 3.47 -10.76 -7.84
C HIS A 9 2.14 -10.19 -7.36
N HIS A 10 1.31 -11.05 -6.77
CA HIS A 10 0.06 -10.65 -6.11
C HIS A 10 0.28 -10.13 -4.68
N SER A 11 1.47 -10.36 -4.12
CA SER A 11 1.87 -9.92 -2.79
C SER A 11 3.25 -9.27 -2.83
N PHE A 12 3.43 -8.17 -2.12
CA PHE A 12 4.68 -7.41 -2.01
C PHE A 12 4.85 -6.85 -0.60
N ASN A 13 6.06 -6.49 -0.19
CA ASN A 13 6.30 -5.77 1.07
C ASN A 13 6.76 -4.33 0.81
N PHE A 14 6.96 -3.55 1.88
CA PHE A 14 7.37 -2.16 1.75
C PHE A 14 8.75 -2.01 1.10
N GLU A 15 9.73 -2.85 1.43
CA GLU A 15 11.08 -2.76 0.85
C GLU A 15 11.04 -2.88 -0.68
N MET A 16 10.28 -3.85 -1.21
CA MET A 16 10.12 -4.05 -2.66
C MET A 16 9.50 -2.81 -3.33
N VAL A 17 8.46 -2.25 -2.72
CA VAL A 17 7.79 -1.05 -3.24
C VAL A 17 8.72 0.17 -3.17
N TYR A 18 9.48 0.31 -2.10
CA TYR A 18 10.42 1.42 -1.91
C TYR A 18 11.62 1.32 -2.85
N ASP A 19 12.11 0.12 -3.15
CA ASP A 19 13.16 -0.10 -4.14
C ASP A 19 12.70 0.28 -5.56
N GLU A 20 11.48 -0.10 -5.94
CA GLU A 20 10.92 0.31 -7.23
C GLU A 20 10.70 1.84 -7.29
N TYR A 21 10.24 2.44 -6.20
CA TYR A 21 10.12 3.89 -6.08
C TYR A 21 11.47 4.60 -6.23
N LYS A 22 12.53 4.09 -5.57
CA LYS A 22 13.90 4.62 -5.75
C LYS A 22 14.38 4.50 -7.18
N SER A 23 14.18 3.34 -7.81
CA SER A 23 14.58 3.10 -9.20
C SER A 23 13.88 4.08 -10.16
N MET A 24 12.56 4.25 -9.99
CA MET A 24 11.77 5.20 -10.77
C MET A 24 12.25 6.64 -10.54
N ALA A 25 12.32 7.09 -9.28
CA ALA A 25 12.74 8.44 -8.97
C ALA A 25 14.16 8.73 -9.48
N GLY A 26 15.08 7.77 -9.40
CA GLY A 26 16.44 7.88 -9.93
C GLY A 26 16.49 8.15 -11.44
N ARG A 27 15.62 7.49 -12.22
CA ARG A 27 15.54 7.72 -13.69
C ARG A 27 15.10 9.15 -14.03
N TYR A 28 14.20 9.72 -13.24
CA TYR A 28 13.65 11.05 -13.50
C TYR A 28 14.28 12.19 -12.68
N LEU A 29 15.20 11.89 -11.76
CA LEU A 29 16.05 12.88 -11.09
C LEU A 29 17.15 13.41 -12.02
N VAL A 30 17.68 12.56 -12.91
CA VAL A 30 18.80 12.89 -13.82
C VAL A 30 18.30 13.43 -15.17
N ALA A 31 17.06 13.16 -15.56
CA ALA A 31 16.49 13.58 -16.85
C ALA A 31 16.16 15.09 -16.97
N SER A 32 16.54 15.91 -15.99
CA SER A 32 16.08 17.30 -15.84
C SER A 32 16.93 18.35 -16.58
N SER A 33 17.45 18.04 -17.76
CA SER A 33 18.03 19.06 -18.66
C SER A 33 17.00 19.63 -19.65
N THR A 34 15.92 18.90 -19.97
CA THR A 34 14.99 19.28 -21.04
C THR A 34 13.50 19.12 -20.71
N SER A 35 13.13 18.42 -19.63
CA SER A 35 11.73 18.26 -19.23
C SER A 35 11.53 18.70 -17.78
N GLY A 36 10.91 19.88 -17.58
CA GLY A 36 10.77 20.59 -16.31
C GLY A 36 9.92 19.91 -15.24
N GLY A 37 10.41 18.81 -14.68
CA GLY A 37 9.92 18.24 -13.45
C GLY A 37 10.95 17.29 -12.86
N ALA A 38 11.38 17.53 -11.62
CA ALA A 38 12.16 16.58 -10.86
C ALA A 38 11.24 15.87 -9.86
N VAL A 39 11.25 14.54 -9.82
CA VAL A 39 10.59 13.80 -8.75
C VAL A 39 11.48 13.84 -7.52
N LYS A 40 10.99 14.45 -6.44
CA LYS A 40 11.68 14.43 -5.16
C LYS A 40 11.71 13.01 -4.60
N LEU A 41 12.90 12.48 -4.34
CA LEU A 41 13.06 11.23 -3.61
C LEU A 41 12.91 11.48 -2.10
N TYR A 42 11.86 10.93 -1.51
CA TYR A 42 11.59 11.05 -0.08
C TYR A 42 12.37 10.02 0.75
N LYS A 43 12.74 10.40 1.98
CA LYS A 43 13.39 9.50 2.93
C LYS A 43 12.50 8.29 3.26
N LYS A 44 13.11 7.14 3.55
CA LYS A 44 12.44 5.87 3.87
C LYS A 44 11.32 6.02 4.91
N ALA A 45 11.56 6.76 6.00
CA ALA A 45 10.55 7.00 7.04
C ALA A 45 9.29 7.73 6.53
N VAL A 46 9.44 8.67 5.59
CA VAL A 46 8.32 9.42 4.99
C VAL A 46 7.54 8.50 4.05
N ALA A 47 8.25 7.72 3.24
CA ALA A 47 7.62 6.72 2.36
C ALA A 47 6.88 5.64 3.16
N LEU A 48 7.44 5.19 4.28
CA LEU A 48 6.79 4.24 5.18
C LEU A 48 5.51 4.82 5.76
N LYS A 49 5.50 6.10 6.15
CA LYS A 49 4.27 6.78 6.58
C LYS A 49 3.22 6.82 5.47
N ALA A 50 3.60 7.15 4.24
CA ALA A 50 2.68 7.11 3.11
C ALA A 50 2.11 5.69 2.87
N PHE A 51 2.94 4.66 3.02
CA PHE A 51 2.51 3.27 2.91
C PHE A 51 1.54 2.85 4.03
N GLU A 52 1.76 3.30 5.27
CA GLU A 52 0.80 3.12 6.37
C GLU A 52 -0.56 3.77 6.04
N TYR A 53 -0.58 4.93 5.38
CA TYR A 53 -1.82 5.55 4.92
C TYR A 53 -2.54 4.70 3.87
N LEU A 54 -1.83 4.08 2.93
CA LEU A 54 -2.44 3.18 1.93
C LEU A 54 -3.16 1.98 2.57
N LEU A 55 -2.61 1.47 3.68
CA LEU A 55 -3.26 0.43 4.49
C LEU A 55 -4.51 0.97 5.19
N GLN A 56 -4.47 2.19 5.71
CA GLN A 56 -5.62 2.82 6.39
C GLN A 56 -6.78 3.12 5.45
N VAL A 57 -6.49 3.53 4.21
CA VAL A 57 -7.52 3.78 3.18
C VAL A 57 -7.91 2.53 2.39
N GLU A 58 -7.46 1.35 2.83
CA GLU A 58 -7.78 0.05 2.24
C GLU A 58 -7.45 -0.10 0.74
N LEU A 59 -6.46 0.64 0.24
CA LEU A 59 -5.89 0.41 -1.10
C LEU A 59 -4.97 -0.81 -1.13
N VAL A 60 -4.43 -1.16 0.05
CA VAL A 60 -3.48 -2.25 0.27
C VAL A 60 -3.90 -2.98 1.55
N ARG A 61 -3.72 -4.30 1.62
CA ARG A 61 -4.07 -5.12 2.79
C ARG A 61 -3.05 -6.21 3.06
N PHE A 62 -2.84 -6.60 4.31
CA PHE A 62 -1.92 -7.69 4.66
C PHE A 62 -2.32 -9.02 4.01
N SER A 63 -1.34 -9.70 3.42
CA SER A 63 -1.54 -10.93 2.64
C SER A 63 -1.81 -12.19 3.49
N GLY A 64 -1.86 -12.06 4.81
CA GLY A 64 -2.14 -13.14 5.75
C GLY A 64 -3.42 -12.98 6.58
N SER A 65 -4.21 -11.92 6.34
CA SER A 65 -5.49 -11.74 7.04
C SER A 65 -6.62 -12.40 6.26
N SER A 66 -6.55 -13.72 6.13
CA SER A 66 -7.75 -14.54 5.96
C SER A 66 -8.61 -14.28 7.19
N GLY A 67 -9.56 -13.35 7.08
CA GLY A 67 -10.68 -13.25 8.00
C GLY A 67 -11.55 -14.49 7.82
N SER A 68 -11.06 -15.63 8.29
CA SER A 68 -11.89 -16.79 8.58
C SER A 68 -12.77 -16.39 9.76
N LEU A 69 -13.92 -15.78 9.45
CA LEU A 69 -15.08 -15.93 10.31
C LEU A 69 -15.57 -17.36 10.06
N SER A 70 -14.99 -18.33 10.77
CA SER A 70 -15.59 -19.64 10.92
C SER A 70 -16.92 -19.47 11.66
N ALA A 71 -17.97 -19.32 10.86
CA ALA A 71 -19.34 -19.40 11.31
C ALA A 71 -19.60 -20.83 11.83
N GLY A 72 -20.12 -20.91 13.05
CA GLY A 72 -20.98 -22.00 13.49
C GLY A 72 -20.28 -23.26 14.00
N SER A 73 -19.99 -23.29 15.31
CA SER A 73 -20.18 -24.47 16.17
C SER A 73 -20.19 -24.02 17.65
N ILE A 74 -21.36 -24.10 18.28
CA ILE A 74 -21.65 -24.00 19.73
C ILE A 74 -22.32 -25.36 20.08
N PRO A 75 -22.19 -25.97 21.29
CA PRO A 75 -22.08 -25.34 22.62
C PRO A 75 -21.07 -25.95 23.62
N GLY A 76 -20.80 -25.21 24.72
CA GLY A 76 -20.27 -25.82 25.94
C GLY A 76 -19.75 -24.83 26.98
N TYR A 77 -20.64 -24.40 27.87
CA TYR A 77 -20.47 -23.87 29.24
C TYR A 77 -19.65 -22.58 29.53
N ASP A 78 -20.40 -21.61 30.09
CA ASP A 78 -20.11 -20.65 31.16
C ASP A 78 -18.87 -19.75 31.11
N THR A 79 -19.08 -18.47 30.74
CA THR A 79 -18.52 -17.34 31.50
C THR A 79 -19.41 -16.11 31.34
N VAL A 80 -19.85 -15.57 32.49
CA VAL A 80 -20.67 -14.36 32.67
C VAL A 80 -19.85 -13.09 32.41
N GLY A 81 -20.40 -12.12 31.68
CA GLY A 81 -20.07 -10.70 31.88
C GLY A 81 -19.93 -9.79 30.65
N SER A 82 -20.86 -8.84 30.57
CA SER A 82 -20.74 -7.47 30.00
C SER A 82 -21.00 -7.19 28.51
N THR A 83 -22.29 -6.93 28.25
CA THR A 83 -22.87 -5.73 27.61
C THR A 83 -22.02 -4.87 26.65
N GLY A 84 -22.44 -4.87 25.38
CA GLY A 84 -22.88 -3.68 24.63
C GLY A 84 -21.91 -2.51 24.47
N GLY A 85 -21.36 -2.34 23.26
CA GLY A 85 -20.74 -1.10 22.83
C GLY A 85 -20.22 -1.20 21.39
N GLY A 86 -20.79 -0.41 20.48
CA GLY A 86 -20.47 -0.41 19.06
C GLY A 86 -18.96 -0.39 18.79
N ARG A 87 -18.49 -1.41 18.07
CA ARG A 87 -17.08 -1.55 17.68
C ARG A 87 -16.72 -0.46 16.66
N LYS A 88 -16.32 0.72 17.15
CA LYS A 88 -15.23 1.45 16.51
C LYS A 88 -14.02 0.54 16.62
N LYS A 89 -13.77 -0.28 15.59
CA LYS A 89 -12.50 -0.99 15.44
C LYS A 89 -11.41 0.08 15.34
N ASN A 90 -10.87 0.48 16.49
CA ASN A 90 -9.54 1.05 16.54
C ASN A 90 -8.63 -0.03 15.95
N PHE A 91 -8.32 0.11 14.67
CA PHE A 91 -7.29 -0.67 13.98
C PHE A 91 -5.95 -0.21 14.52
N SER A 92 -5.70 -0.47 15.80
CA SER A 92 -4.40 -0.36 16.42
C SER A 92 -3.58 -1.50 15.85
N LEU A 93 -2.92 -1.23 14.72
CA LEU A 93 -1.82 -2.03 14.22
C LEU A 93 -0.68 -1.96 15.24
N ASN A 94 -0.80 -2.76 16.31
CA ASN A 94 0.26 -3.03 17.26
C ASN A 94 1.27 -3.98 16.61
N MET A 95 1.86 -3.50 15.52
CA MET A 95 2.94 -4.14 14.80
C MET A 95 4.23 -3.65 15.42
N SER A 96 4.97 -4.56 16.06
CA SER A 96 6.30 -4.29 16.63
C SER A 96 7.17 -3.61 15.57
N SER A 97 7.78 -2.49 15.96
CA SER A 97 8.36 -1.48 15.07
C SER A 97 9.44 -1.98 14.09
N GLY A 98 9.96 -3.20 14.25
CA GLY A 98 11.02 -3.77 13.41
C GLY A 98 10.56 -4.67 12.26
N MET A 99 9.30 -5.14 12.22
CA MET A 99 8.85 -6.12 11.21
C MET A 99 7.92 -5.53 10.14
N LYS A 100 7.52 -4.26 10.29
CA LYS A 100 6.53 -3.61 9.43
C LYS A 100 6.96 -3.52 7.96
N GLU A 101 8.25 -3.32 7.72
CA GLU A 101 8.78 -3.14 6.36
C GLU A 101 8.82 -4.44 5.55
N PHE A 102 8.86 -5.58 6.23
CA PHE A 102 8.90 -6.91 5.62
C PHE A 102 7.52 -7.57 5.53
N GLN A 103 6.49 -6.91 6.06
CA GLN A 103 5.16 -7.49 6.06
C GLN A 103 4.57 -7.48 4.65
N MET A 104 4.15 -8.67 4.22
CA MET A 104 3.57 -8.86 2.91
C MET A 104 2.13 -8.32 2.86
N VAL A 105 1.83 -7.64 1.76
CA VAL A 105 0.56 -7.01 1.47
C VAL A 105 0.12 -7.31 0.05
N ASN A 106 -1.18 -7.23 -0.19
CA ASN A 106 -1.84 -7.35 -1.48
C ASN A 106 -2.43 -6.00 -1.86
N LEU A 107 -2.36 -5.68 -3.15
CA LEU A 107 -3.10 -4.55 -3.72
C LEU A 107 -4.58 -4.91 -3.80
N LEU A 108 -5.46 -4.01 -3.36
CA LEU A 108 -6.92 -4.21 -3.44
C LEU A 108 -7.56 -3.48 -4.62
N VAL A 109 -6.76 -2.79 -5.43
CA VAL A 109 -7.19 -2.02 -6.59
C VAL A 109 -6.57 -2.61 -7.84
N ASP A 110 -7.37 -2.72 -8.90
CA ASP A 110 -6.87 -3.20 -10.17
C ASP A 110 -5.84 -2.21 -10.75
N PRO A 111 -4.72 -2.72 -11.30
CA PRO A 111 -3.69 -1.86 -11.88
C PRO A 111 -4.23 -0.91 -12.95
N ASP A 112 -5.18 -1.37 -13.76
CA ASP A 112 -5.81 -0.58 -14.82
C ASP A 112 -6.61 0.61 -14.26
N GLN A 113 -7.24 0.44 -13.08
CA GLN A 113 -7.93 1.53 -12.39
C GLN A 113 -6.94 2.59 -11.90
N ILE A 114 -5.74 2.18 -11.47
CA ILE A 114 -4.68 3.10 -11.07
C ILE A 114 -4.19 3.90 -12.28
N VAL A 115 -4.01 3.24 -13.42
CA VAL A 115 -3.60 3.90 -14.68
C VAL A 115 -4.67 4.89 -15.15
N SER A 116 -5.95 4.49 -15.17
CA SER A 116 -7.06 5.38 -15.53
C SER A 116 -7.16 6.59 -14.60
N ALA A 117 -7.07 6.37 -13.28
CA ALA A 117 -7.08 7.46 -12.31
C ALA A 117 -5.88 8.42 -12.48
N ALA A 118 -4.72 7.91 -12.89
CA ALA A 118 -3.55 8.72 -13.14
C ALA A 118 -3.63 9.53 -14.44
N THR A 119 -4.29 9.02 -15.48
CA THR A 119 -4.46 9.75 -16.75
C THR A 119 -5.53 10.85 -16.64
N GLU A 120 -6.57 10.64 -15.84
CA GLU A 120 -7.65 11.61 -15.61
C GLU A 120 -7.21 12.81 -14.74
N ARG A 121 -6.28 12.60 -13.81
CA ARG A 121 -5.83 13.63 -12.87
C ARG A 121 -4.95 14.68 -13.53
N ARG A 122 -5.45 15.91 -13.61
CA ARG A 122 -4.73 17.07 -14.21
C ARG A 122 -3.59 17.62 -13.36
N ASP A 123 -3.60 17.38 -12.06
CA ASP A 123 -2.63 17.89 -11.09
C ASP A 123 -1.35 17.04 -10.94
N LEU A 124 -1.28 15.88 -11.61
CA LEU A 124 -0.09 15.03 -11.57
C LEU A 124 1.14 15.69 -12.23
N PRO A 125 2.32 15.68 -11.61
CA PRO A 125 3.55 16.09 -12.28
C PRO A 125 3.75 15.35 -13.61
N ALA A 126 4.23 16.07 -14.64
CA ALA A 126 4.43 15.51 -15.99
C ALA A 126 5.29 14.24 -15.99
N VAL A 127 6.27 14.17 -15.09
CA VAL A 127 7.11 12.99 -14.88
C VAL A 127 6.31 11.77 -14.46
N LEU A 128 5.38 11.93 -13.51
CA LEU A 128 4.57 10.81 -13.05
C LEU A 128 3.61 10.35 -14.15
N ARG A 129 3.02 11.28 -14.90
CA ARG A 129 2.21 10.94 -16.08
C ARG A 129 3.00 10.13 -17.10
N ARG A 130 4.21 10.57 -17.41
CA ARG A 130 5.11 9.86 -18.34
C ARG A 130 5.43 8.46 -17.84
N TRP A 131 5.72 8.30 -16.56
CA TRP A 131 5.97 6.99 -15.95
C TRP A 131 4.76 6.03 -16.03
N PHE A 132 3.54 6.55 -15.96
CA PHE A 132 2.34 5.73 -16.17
C PHE A 132 2.13 5.31 -17.63
N CYS A 133 2.66 6.09 -18.59
CA CYS A 133 2.52 5.81 -20.02
C CYS A 133 3.67 4.99 -20.65
N GLU A 134 4.83 4.86 -19.98
CA GLU A 134 6.00 4.08 -20.45
C GLU A 134 5.90 2.61 -20.07
#